data_AF-A0A2N1MQJ1-F1
#
_entry.id   AF-A0A2N1MQJ1-F1
#
_cell.length_a   1.000
_cell.length_b   1.000
_cell.length_c   1.000
_cell.angle_alpha   90.00
_cell.angle_beta   90.00
_cell.angle_gamma   90.00
#
_symmetry.space_group_name_H-M   'P 1'
#
loop_
_entity.id
_entity.type
_entity.pdbx_description
1 polymer ?
#
loop_
_entity_poly.entity_id
_entity_poly.type
_entity_poly.pdbx_seq_one_letter_code
_entity_poly.pdbx_strand_id
1 'polypeptide(L)'
;MNGQTSTGTCIRRGHFSKATIIKVEVLTKKIEEASFRIITPTNLIKRRTITSTAAFNNEQKLITVDIPLIDHNIISRFITSLLLAHELCDINSALQRENNNIFQIYTDGSLDLNCRNSRGEVVMDAGWIIKDHDLSFSCGVNYHPSSTRPELLAIMTALLAVPNNAEVAIYTDSQAAIEGINRMLDASYRINQRKFLKMNNYIILFTIYDLIKTKSLTLNLHKIRGHSGNRWNNMADEIAKQGRDAASYNNDRIIDIRLLRSFSFPLTFLPIWNNISIDRHIRSFTRLVADSLEETILENGMNCHEDGFQQVESEVTSKIMKFIKKSTSSTKIVQGQLERIIFEYKDEAFPLLKERNCIELTRGLISDTIITKLRRFLSKKVTNEVVTRIIKHFHKAFRKYIWNP
;
A
#
# COMPACT_ATOMS: atom_id res chain seq x y z
N MET A 1 30.41 -32.32 36.36
CA MET A 1 31.33 -31.49 35.55
C MET A 1 30.67 -31.31 34.19
N ASN A 2 29.74 -30.36 34.08
CA ASN A 2 29.95 -28.95 33.72
C ASN A 2 30.34 -28.77 32.24
N GLY A 3 29.45 -28.12 31.49
CA GLY A 3 29.68 -27.69 30.12
C GLY A 3 28.43 -27.33 29.32
N GLN A 4 27.36 -26.83 29.95
CA GLN A 4 26.30 -26.12 29.22
C GLN A 4 26.85 -24.78 28.74
N THR A 5 27.20 -24.67 27.46
CA THR A 5 27.35 -23.37 26.81
C THR A 5 25.97 -22.94 26.30
N SER A 6 25.35 -22.05 27.07
CA SER A 6 24.20 -21.25 26.66
C SER A 6 24.57 -20.37 25.46
N THR A 7 24.17 -20.76 24.26
CA THR A 7 24.07 -19.82 23.14
C THR A 7 22.74 -19.10 23.28
N GLY A 8 22.76 -18.00 24.03
CA GLY A 8 21.63 -17.08 24.10
C GLY A 8 21.30 -16.58 22.70
N THR A 9 20.15 -17.01 22.17
CA THR A 9 19.59 -16.47 20.94
C THR A 9 19.18 -15.03 21.24
N CYS A 10 20.02 -14.08 20.86
CA CYS A 10 19.69 -12.67 20.90
C CYS A 10 18.59 -12.42 19.85
N ILE A 11 17.32 -12.51 20.28
CA ILE A 11 16.18 -12.07 19.48
C ILE A 11 16.28 -10.55 19.39
N ARG A 12 16.96 -10.03 18.37
CA ARG A 12 16.77 -8.64 17.96
C ARG A 12 15.36 -8.52 17.43
N ARG A 13 14.47 -7.91 18.22
CA ARG A 13 13.18 -7.39 17.81
C ARG A 13 13.38 -6.47 16.60
N GLY A 14 13.23 -7.00 15.39
CA GLY A 14 13.19 -6.23 14.17
C GLY A 14 11.95 -5.33 14.19
N HIS A 15 12.19 -4.02 14.29
CA HIS A 15 11.20 -2.97 14.19
C HIS A 15 10.62 -2.90 12.77
N PHE A 16 9.65 -3.75 12.44
CA PHE A 16 8.77 -3.46 11.31
C PHE A 16 8.00 -2.18 11.63
N SER A 17 8.23 -1.11 10.86
CA SER A 17 7.39 0.09 10.95
C SER A 17 5.96 -0.33 10.62
N LYS A 18 5.00 -0.13 11.54
CA LYS A 18 3.57 -0.43 11.34
C LYS A 18 3.02 0.12 10.00
N ALA A 19 3.68 1.13 9.44
CA ALA A 19 3.40 1.72 8.13
C ALA A 19 3.73 0.84 6.90
N THR A 20 4.33 -0.36 7.02
CA THR A 20 4.78 -1.21 5.88
C THR A 20 3.89 -2.42 5.58
N ILE A 21 2.88 -2.68 6.39
CA ILE A 21 2.08 -3.90 6.31
C ILE A 21 1.08 -3.82 5.14
N ILE A 22 1.23 -4.69 4.13
CA ILE A 22 0.24 -4.88 3.05
C ILE A 22 -0.74 -5.99 3.41
N LYS A 23 -0.21 -7.14 3.88
CA LYS A 23 -0.95 -8.32 4.35
C LYS A 23 -0.11 -9.00 5.42
N VAL A 24 -0.74 -9.53 6.47
CA VAL A 24 -0.10 -10.38 7.47
C VAL A 24 -0.71 -11.76 7.35
N GLU A 25 0.09 -12.82 7.30
CA GLU A 25 -0.35 -14.23 7.34
C GLU A 25 0.38 -14.91 8.52
N VAL A 26 -0.22 -15.89 9.20
CA VAL A 26 0.46 -16.67 10.27
C VAL A 26 0.69 -18.08 9.75
N LEU A 27 1.90 -18.60 9.90
CA LEU A 27 2.30 -19.89 9.32
C LEU A 27 2.08 -21.07 10.27
N THR A 28 2.03 -20.89 11.59
CA THR A 28 1.75 -21.98 12.56
C THR A 28 1.07 -21.51 13.86
N LYS A 29 0.24 -22.37 14.45
CA LYS A 29 -0.34 -22.24 15.80
C LYS A 29 0.39 -23.20 16.76
N LYS A 30 1.47 -22.75 17.41
CA LYS A 30 1.93 -23.34 18.68
C LYS A 30 2.17 -22.21 19.67
N ILE A 31 1.74 -22.46 20.91
CA ILE A 31 1.46 -21.46 21.95
C ILE A 31 2.73 -20.72 22.45
N GLU A 32 3.93 -21.13 22.05
CA GLU A 32 5.18 -20.53 22.53
C GLU A 32 6.05 -19.82 21.47
N GLU A 33 5.79 -19.99 20.18
CA GLU A 33 6.49 -19.24 19.11
C GLU A 33 5.58 -18.99 17.91
N ALA A 34 4.93 -17.83 17.86
CA ALA A 34 4.10 -17.43 16.72
C ALA A 34 4.98 -16.91 15.57
N SER A 35 5.03 -17.64 14.45
CA SER A 35 5.72 -17.21 13.22
C SER A 35 4.76 -16.43 12.30
N PHE A 36 5.05 -15.15 12.05
CA PHE A 36 4.28 -14.28 11.15
C PHE A 36 4.96 -14.18 9.77
N ARG A 37 4.19 -14.27 8.70
CA ARG A 37 4.58 -13.89 7.34
C ARG A 37 4.00 -12.51 7.04
N ILE A 38 4.85 -11.49 7.14
CA ILE A 38 4.50 -10.13 6.72
C ILE A 38 4.78 -10.04 5.22
N ILE A 39 3.75 -9.83 4.41
CA ILE A 39 3.95 -9.54 2.98
C ILE A 39 4.31 -8.07 2.87
N THR A 40 5.62 -7.84 2.76
CA THR A 40 6.21 -6.55 2.41
C THR A 40 6.28 -6.42 0.89
N PRO A 41 6.57 -5.21 0.38
CA PRO A 41 6.66 -4.99 -1.04
C PRO A 41 7.87 -5.64 -1.74
N THR A 42 8.56 -6.59 -1.12
CA THR A 42 9.67 -7.31 -1.75
C THR A 42 9.21 -8.50 -2.58
N ASN A 43 8.01 -9.03 -2.32
CA ASN A 43 7.75 -10.43 -2.67
C ASN A 43 7.26 -10.74 -4.08
N LEU A 44 6.63 -9.87 -4.88
CA LEU A 44 5.94 -10.36 -6.09
C LEU A 44 5.85 -9.35 -7.26
N ILE A 45 6.80 -9.42 -8.19
CA ILE A 45 6.65 -8.89 -9.55
C ILE A 45 6.03 -9.98 -10.43
N LYS A 46 4.72 -9.91 -10.67
CA LYS A 46 4.09 -10.53 -11.84
C LYS A 46 3.32 -9.45 -12.60
N ARG A 47 3.62 -9.32 -13.89
CA ARG A 47 2.90 -8.43 -14.81
C ARG A 47 1.52 -9.00 -15.08
N ARG A 48 0.50 -8.13 -15.11
CA ARG A 48 -0.80 -8.42 -15.67
C ARG A 48 -1.06 -7.47 -16.83
N THR A 49 -1.45 -8.02 -17.96
CA THR A 49 -1.97 -7.27 -19.11
C THR A 49 -3.45 -6.99 -18.89
N ILE A 50 -3.87 -5.74 -19.06
CA ILE A 50 -5.28 -5.34 -18.98
C ILE A 50 -5.87 -5.47 -20.38
N THR A 51 -6.83 -6.36 -20.57
CA THR A 51 -7.71 -6.35 -21.74
C THR A 51 -8.81 -5.33 -21.52
N SER A 52 -8.85 -4.32 -22.39
CA SER A 52 -9.96 -3.39 -22.52
C SER A 52 -11.14 -4.15 -23.15
N THR A 53 -12.23 -4.34 -22.42
CA THR A 53 -13.51 -4.75 -23.00
C THR A 53 -14.17 -3.53 -23.62
N ALA A 54 -14.53 -3.66 -24.90
CA ALA A 54 -15.06 -2.65 -25.78
C ALA A 54 -16.33 -1.97 -25.26
N ALA A 55 -16.53 -0.75 -25.77
CA ALA A 55 -17.67 0.12 -25.55
C ALA A 55 -19.02 -0.58 -25.79
N PHE A 56 -19.97 -0.28 -24.91
CA PHE A 56 -21.39 -0.56 -25.14
C PHE A 56 -21.94 0.46 -26.14
N ASN A 57 -22.43 -0.01 -27.28
CA ASN A 57 -23.41 0.70 -28.10
C ASN A 57 -24.79 0.14 -27.74
N ASN A 58 -25.67 1.00 -27.23
CA ASN A 58 -27.06 1.11 -27.70
C ASN A 58 -27.76 2.22 -26.91
N GLU A 59 -28.28 3.21 -27.65
CA GLU A 59 -29.23 4.18 -27.14
C GLU A 59 -30.46 3.45 -26.61
N GLN A 60 -30.74 3.60 -25.31
CA GLN A 60 -31.98 3.14 -24.71
C GLN A 60 -32.89 4.32 -24.41
N LYS A 61 -34.14 4.14 -24.87
CA LYS A 61 -35.34 4.95 -24.69
C LYS A 61 -35.46 5.46 -23.24
N LEU A 62 -35.93 6.70 -23.04
CA LEU A 62 -36.21 7.24 -21.70
C LEU A 62 -37.20 6.32 -20.96
N ILE A 63 -36.66 5.60 -19.97
CA ILE A 63 -37.42 4.82 -19.00
C ILE A 63 -37.77 5.78 -17.86
N THR A 64 -39.02 5.76 -17.40
CA THR A 64 -39.41 6.33 -16.11
C THR A 64 -38.64 5.59 -15.02
N VAL A 65 -37.68 6.28 -14.40
CA VAL A 65 -36.74 5.64 -13.48
C VAL A 65 -37.33 5.62 -12.08
N ASP A 66 -37.57 4.43 -11.56
CA ASP A 66 -37.98 4.22 -10.18
C ASP A 66 -36.79 4.48 -9.24
N ILE A 67 -36.90 5.49 -8.37
CA ILE A 67 -35.80 5.96 -7.50
C ILE A 67 -35.29 4.84 -6.58
N PRO A 68 -36.15 4.02 -5.93
CA PRO A 68 -35.73 2.79 -5.23
C PRO A 68 -34.83 1.88 -6.07
N LEU A 69 -35.20 1.65 -7.33
CA LEU A 69 -34.43 0.82 -8.24
C LEU A 69 -33.05 1.45 -8.57
N ILE A 70 -32.96 2.78 -8.67
CA ILE A 70 -31.67 3.48 -8.85
C ILE A 70 -30.76 3.23 -7.66
N ASP A 71 -31.26 3.41 -6.44
CA ASP A 71 -30.46 3.27 -5.23
C ASP A 71 -29.96 1.84 -5.06
N HIS A 72 -30.80 0.84 -5.31
CA HIS A 72 -30.39 -0.57 -5.29
C HIS A 72 -29.34 -0.90 -6.37
N ASN A 73 -29.45 -0.29 -7.56
CA ASN A 73 -28.43 -0.42 -8.61
C ASN A 73 -27.10 0.24 -8.21
N ILE A 74 -27.14 1.38 -7.51
CA ILE A 74 -25.94 2.03 -6.97
C ILE A 74 -25.29 1.13 -5.91
N ILE A 75 -26.06 0.61 -4.96
CA ILE A 75 -25.57 -0.27 -3.89
C ILE A 75 -24.90 -1.51 -4.48
N SER A 76 -25.58 -2.24 -5.37
CA SER A 76 -25.04 -3.45 -6.01
C SER A 76 -23.82 -3.19 -6.90
N ARG A 77 -23.65 -1.96 -7.42
CA ARG A 77 -22.45 -1.58 -8.17
C ARG A 77 -21.22 -1.42 -7.28
N PHE A 78 -21.39 -0.92 -6.05
CA PHE A 78 -20.27 -0.69 -5.12
C PHE A 78 -20.02 -1.87 -4.16
N ILE A 79 -21.05 -2.65 -3.84
CA ILE A 79 -20.99 -3.75 -2.86
C ILE A 79 -21.14 -5.08 -3.60
N THR A 80 -20.04 -5.84 -3.67
CA THR A 80 -20.01 -7.12 -4.38
C THR A 80 -20.45 -8.31 -3.55
N SER A 81 -20.39 -8.19 -2.22
CA SER A 81 -21.01 -9.18 -1.34
C SER A 81 -22.52 -9.07 -1.44
N LEU A 82 -23.17 -10.16 -1.89
CA LEU A 82 -24.62 -10.22 -1.98
C LEU A 82 -25.29 -10.00 -0.62
N LEU A 83 -24.70 -10.55 0.45
CA LEU A 83 -25.19 -10.40 1.82
C LEU A 83 -25.23 -8.93 2.25
N LEU A 84 -24.11 -8.22 2.11
CA LEU A 84 -24.03 -6.81 2.51
C LEU A 84 -24.87 -5.92 1.60
N ALA A 85 -24.93 -6.23 0.30
CA ALA A 85 -25.75 -5.48 -0.64
C ALA A 85 -27.24 -5.59 -0.31
N HIS A 86 -27.72 -6.80 0.02
CA HIS A 86 -29.11 -7.01 0.43
C HIS A 86 -29.45 -6.24 1.71
N GLU A 87 -28.61 -6.31 2.74
CA GLU A 87 -28.84 -5.56 3.99
C GLU A 87 -28.90 -4.04 3.75
N LEU A 88 -28.00 -3.51 2.92
CA LEU A 88 -28.03 -2.08 2.57
C LEU A 88 -29.27 -1.70 1.76
N CYS A 89 -29.72 -2.55 0.84
CA CYS A 89 -30.97 -2.34 0.09
C CYS A 89 -32.20 -2.39 1.00
N ASP A 90 -32.24 -3.31 1.97
CA ASP A 90 -33.32 -3.41 2.94
C ASP A 90 -33.40 -2.15 3.83
N ILE A 91 -32.24 -1.66 4.30
CA ILE A 91 -32.16 -0.40 5.05
C ILE A 91 -32.59 0.77 4.15
N ASN A 92 -32.11 0.84 2.91
CA ASN A 92 -32.49 1.91 1.98
C ASN A 92 -34.00 1.93 1.72
N SER A 93 -34.60 0.77 1.50
CA SER A 93 -36.05 0.60 1.33
C SER A 93 -36.85 0.97 2.58
N ALA A 94 -36.27 0.80 3.78
CA ALA A 94 -36.89 1.27 5.02
C ALA A 94 -36.85 2.81 5.11
N LEU A 95 -35.70 3.42 4.82
CA LEU A 95 -35.53 4.88 4.87
C LEU A 95 -36.38 5.61 3.82
N GLN A 96 -36.59 5.01 2.64
CA GLN A 96 -37.45 5.61 1.61
C GLN A 96 -38.94 5.65 1.98
N ARG A 97 -39.38 4.83 2.94
CA ARG A 97 -40.76 4.86 3.44
C ARG A 97 -40.98 5.98 4.47
N GLU A 98 -39.91 6.61 4.96
CA GLU A 98 -39.99 7.72 5.88
C GLU A 98 -40.38 9.02 5.15
N ASN A 99 -41.21 9.85 5.79
CA ASN A 99 -41.63 11.14 5.23
C ASN A 99 -40.54 12.23 5.32
N ASN A 100 -39.44 11.96 6.02
CA ASN A 100 -38.35 12.91 6.23
C ASN A 100 -37.07 12.40 5.55
N ASN A 101 -36.39 13.28 4.82
CA ASN A 101 -35.16 12.96 4.09
C ASN A 101 -33.90 13.47 4.80
N ILE A 102 -33.99 13.72 6.12
CA ILE A 102 -32.91 14.22 6.96
C ILE A 102 -32.49 13.11 7.93
N PHE A 103 -31.26 12.64 7.82
CA PHE A 103 -30.74 11.52 8.61
C PHE A 103 -29.55 11.94 9.47
N GLN A 104 -29.63 11.63 10.77
CA GLN A 104 -28.53 11.79 11.72
C GLN A 104 -27.87 10.43 11.94
N ILE A 105 -26.61 10.27 11.52
CA ILE A 105 -25.92 8.98 11.51
C ILE A 105 -24.68 9.06 12.38
N TYR A 106 -24.51 8.09 13.27
CA TYR A 106 -23.30 7.92 14.08
C TYR A 106 -22.47 6.79 13.47
N THR A 107 -21.18 7.05 13.28
CA THR A 107 -20.26 6.12 12.62
C THR A 107 -19.04 5.88 13.50
N ASP A 108 -18.54 4.66 13.50
CA ASP A 108 -17.28 4.32 14.16
C ASP A 108 -16.50 3.29 13.33
N GLY A 109 -15.19 3.25 13.55
CA GLY A 109 -14.33 2.26 12.97
C GLY A 109 -13.05 2.04 13.77
N SER A 110 -12.69 0.79 13.99
CA SER A 110 -11.54 0.44 14.82
C SER A 110 -10.53 -0.45 14.09
N LEU A 111 -9.32 -0.51 14.67
CA LEU A 111 -8.23 -1.33 14.15
C LEU A 111 -7.67 -2.15 15.31
N ASP A 112 -7.93 -3.45 15.24
CA ASP A 112 -7.25 -4.44 16.08
C ASP A 112 -6.34 -5.32 15.21
N LEU A 113 -5.03 -5.17 15.38
CA LEU A 113 -4.03 -5.95 14.63
C LEU A 113 -4.05 -7.45 14.97
N ASN A 114 -4.73 -7.84 16.07
CA ASN A 114 -4.90 -9.23 16.45
C ASN A 114 -6.14 -9.86 15.79
N CYS A 115 -7.11 -9.05 15.36
CA CYS A 115 -8.32 -9.56 14.73
C CYS A 115 -8.07 -9.94 13.26
N ARG A 116 -8.36 -11.19 12.91
CA ARG A 116 -8.03 -11.76 11.61
C ARG A 116 -9.14 -12.64 11.07
N ASN A 117 -9.27 -12.68 9.75
CA ASN A 117 -10.18 -13.63 9.09
C ASN A 117 -9.59 -15.04 8.99
N SER A 118 -10.39 -15.97 8.47
CA SER A 118 -9.98 -17.35 8.16
C SER A 118 -8.76 -17.47 7.24
N ARG A 119 -8.42 -16.41 6.49
CA ARG A 119 -7.22 -16.34 5.62
C ARG A 119 -6.01 -15.72 6.33
N GLY A 120 -6.11 -15.43 7.63
CA GLY A 120 -5.07 -14.83 8.46
C GLY A 120 -4.89 -13.31 8.27
N GLU A 121 -5.71 -12.67 7.43
CA GLU A 121 -5.65 -11.24 7.10
C GLU A 121 -6.23 -10.40 8.24
N VAL A 122 -5.58 -9.29 8.57
CA VAL A 122 -6.12 -8.32 9.53
C VAL A 122 -7.44 -7.75 9.00
N VAL A 123 -8.46 -7.77 9.86
CA VAL A 123 -9.78 -7.20 9.59
C VAL A 123 -9.98 -5.99 10.49
N MET A 124 -10.37 -4.88 9.89
CA MET A 124 -10.82 -3.67 10.57
C MET A 124 -12.35 -3.62 10.58
N ASP A 125 -12.92 -3.11 11.66
CA ASP A 125 -14.34 -2.95 11.93
C ASP A 125 -14.83 -1.61 11.43
N ALA A 126 -15.92 -1.59 10.66
CA ALA A 126 -16.65 -0.39 10.31
C ALA A 126 -18.14 -0.58 10.67
N GLY A 127 -18.74 0.39 11.34
CA GLY A 127 -20.13 0.31 11.76
C GLY A 127 -20.81 1.67 11.87
N TRP A 128 -22.13 1.67 11.73
CA TRP A 128 -22.94 2.87 11.92
C TRP A 128 -24.37 2.56 12.35
N ILE A 129 -25.00 3.57 12.96
CA ILE A 129 -26.40 3.55 13.36
C ILE A 129 -27.08 4.88 13.00
N ILE A 130 -28.33 4.79 12.55
CA ILE A 130 -29.17 5.96 12.31
C ILE A 130 -29.92 6.26 13.59
N LYS A 131 -29.71 7.48 14.09
CA LYS A 131 -30.33 7.97 15.31
C LYS A 131 -31.86 7.89 15.19
N ASP A 132 -32.51 7.39 16.23
CA ASP A 132 -33.97 7.29 16.33
C ASP A 132 -34.63 6.34 15.31
N HIS A 133 -33.87 5.56 14.53
CA HIS A 133 -34.40 4.66 13.50
C HIS A 133 -34.14 3.16 13.75
N ASP A 134 -33.43 2.74 14.81
CA ASP A 134 -33.02 1.33 15.07
C ASP A 134 -32.40 0.59 13.86
N LEU A 135 -32.00 1.34 12.83
CA LEU A 135 -31.37 0.86 11.61
C LEU A 135 -29.85 1.02 11.75
N SER A 136 -29.15 -0.10 11.62
CA SER A 136 -27.69 -0.16 11.75
C SER A 136 -27.09 -1.09 10.72
N PHE A 137 -25.81 -0.88 10.43
CA PHE A 137 -25.05 -1.73 9.53
C PHE A 137 -23.61 -1.86 10.01
N SER A 138 -23.01 -3.02 9.74
CA SER A 138 -21.61 -3.27 10.03
C SER A 138 -20.95 -4.15 8.97
N CYS A 139 -19.67 -3.89 8.75
CA CYS A 139 -18.86 -4.67 7.82
C CYS A 139 -17.38 -4.64 8.22
N GLY A 140 -16.63 -5.58 7.63
CA GLY A 140 -15.18 -5.63 7.75
C GLY A 140 -14.47 -5.02 6.55
N VAL A 141 -13.23 -4.60 6.75
CA VAL A 141 -12.31 -4.25 5.66
C VAL A 141 -10.91 -4.77 5.92
N ASN A 142 -10.27 -5.25 4.87
CA ASN A 142 -8.91 -5.77 4.89
C ASN A 142 -7.95 -4.91 4.05
N TYR A 143 -6.66 -5.22 4.18
CA TYR A 143 -5.53 -4.56 3.53
C TYR A 143 -5.30 -3.10 3.95
N HIS A 144 -4.03 -2.68 3.92
CA HIS A 144 -3.59 -1.34 4.34
C HIS A 144 -4.14 -0.92 5.73
N PRO A 145 -3.81 -1.67 6.80
CA PRO A 145 -4.34 -1.39 8.13
C PRO A 145 -4.02 0.05 8.57
N SER A 146 -5.07 0.81 8.89
CA SER A 146 -4.99 2.16 9.45
C SER A 146 -6.31 2.48 10.15
N SER A 147 -6.29 3.19 11.28
CA SER A 147 -7.51 3.54 12.01
C SER A 147 -8.48 4.40 11.19
N THR A 148 -7.99 5.22 10.26
CA THR A 148 -8.84 6.06 9.41
C THR A 148 -9.59 5.29 8.32
N ARG A 149 -9.11 4.10 7.93
CA ARG A 149 -9.71 3.32 6.85
C ARG A 149 -11.12 2.79 7.18
N PRO A 150 -11.35 2.08 8.29
CA PRO A 150 -12.69 1.64 8.67
C PRO A 150 -13.64 2.80 8.92
N GLU A 151 -13.15 3.91 9.48
CA GLU A 151 -13.93 5.14 9.71
C GLU A 151 -14.50 5.70 8.40
N LEU A 152 -13.64 5.82 7.38
CA LEU A 152 -14.06 6.23 6.05
C LEU A 152 -15.04 5.23 5.41
N LEU A 153 -14.87 3.93 5.69
CA LEU A 153 -15.76 2.90 5.17
C LEU A 153 -17.14 2.93 5.82
N ALA A 154 -17.21 3.19 7.13
CA ALA A 154 -18.46 3.38 7.85
C ALA A 154 -19.25 4.55 7.25
N ILE A 155 -18.57 5.68 7.01
CA ILE A 155 -19.16 6.82 6.31
C ILE A 155 -19.62 6.45 4.89
N MET A 156 -18.78 5.77 4.11
CA MET A 156 -19.10 5.39 2.73
C MET A 156 -20.35 4.50 2.66
N THR A 157 -20.47 3.51 3.54
CA THR A 157 -21.62 2.59 3.58
C THR A 157 -22.89 3.26 4.10
N ALA A 158 -22.77 4.20 5.04
CA ALA A 158 -23.90 5.03 5.47
C ALA A 158 -24.46 5.87 4.30
N LEU A 159 -23.57 6.49 3.52
CA LEU A 159 -23.98 7.27 2.32
C LEU A 159 -24.55 6.40 1.20
N LEU A 160 -24.20 5.11 1.14
CA LEU A 160 -24.84 4.15 0.23
C LEU A 160 -26.28 3.84 0.65
N ALA A 161 -26.52 3.68 1.96
CA ALA A 161 -27.81 3.27 2.51
C ALA A 161 -28.87 4.37 2.45
N VAL A 162 -28.51 5.65 2.57
CA VAL A 162 -29.49 6.76 2.50
C VAL A 162 -30.08 6.90 1.09
N PRO A 163 -31.33 7.36 0.95
CA PRO A 163 -31.93 7.62 -0.35
C PRO A 163 -31.31 8.81 -1.09
N ASN A 164 -31.63 8.94 -2.38
CA ASN A 164 -31.24 10.10 -3.19
C ASN A 164 -31.79 11.42 -2.63
N ASN A 165 -31.04 12.51 -2.83
CA ASN A 165 -31.35 13.88 -2.39
C ASN A 165 -31.47 14.04 -0.86
N ALA A 166 -30.93 13.09 -0.09
CA ALA A 166 -30.97 13.16 1.37
C ALA A 166 -30.04 14.22 1.94
N GLU A 167 -30.46 14.81 3.06
CA GLU A 167 -29.60 15.59 3.94
C GLU A 167 -29.06 14.67 5.04
N VAL A 168 -27.74 14.57 5.15
CA VAL A 168 -27.07 13.63 6.02
C VAL A 168 -26.15 14.37 6.98
N ALA A 169 -26.40 14.24 8.27
CA ALA A 169 -25.53 14.71 9.34
C ALA A 169 -24.77 13.51 9.93
N ILE A 170 -23.47 13.42 9.66
CA ILE A 170 -22.60 12.36 10.18
C ILE A 170 -21.89 12.84 11.44
N TYR A 171 -22.01 12.06 12.50
CA TYR A 171 -21.29 12.23 13.75
C TYR A 171 -20.21 11.14 13.87
N THR A 172 -18.95 11.56 13.89
CA THR A 172 -17.78 10.67 14.00
C THR A 172 -16.76 11.28 14.95
N ASP A 173 -16.01 10.45 15.67
CA ASP A 173 -14.85 10.90 16.43
C ASP A 173 -13.55 10.89 15.61
N SER A 174 -13.60 10.52 14.32
CA SER A 174 -12.44 10.49 13.44
C SER A 174 -12.19 11.83 12.75
N GLN A 175 -11.37 12.67 13.37
CA GLN A 175 -10.92 13.94 12.76
C GLN A 175 -10.20 13.69 11.41
N ALA A 176 -9.43 12.60 11.32
CA ALA A 176 -8.71 12.24 10.11
C ALA A 176 -9.66 11.90 8.94
N ALA A 177 -10.80 11.25 9.22
CA ALA A 177 -11.83 10.96 8.22
C ALA A 177 -12.49 12.26 7.73
N ILE A 178 -12.89 13.15 8.66
CA ILE A 178 -13.46 14.47 8.35
C ILE A 178 -12.52 15.27 7.44
N GLU A 179 -11.25 15.40 7.83
CA GLU A 179 -10.25 16.11 7.04
C GLU A 179 -9.99 15.45 5.68
N GLY A 180 -10.03 14.12 5.60
CA GLY A 180 -9.92 13.38 4.34
C GLY A 180 -11.04 13.76 3.37
N ILE A 181 -12.30 13.73 3.84
CA ILE A 181 -13.48 14.04 3.03
C ILE A 181 -13.49 15.52 2.63
N ASN A 182 -13.24 16.43 3.57
CA ASN A 182 -13.19 17.87 3.28
C ASN A 182 -12.12 18.21 2.23
N ARG A 183 -10.94 17.56 2.30
CA ARG A 183 -9.91 17.67 1.27
C ARG A 183 -10.37 17.14 -0.10
N MET A 184 -11.20 16.11 -0.13
CA MET A 184 -11.73 15.57 -1.39
C MET A 184 -12.79 16.50 -2.02
N LEU A 185 -13.60 17.15 -1.18
CA LEU A 185 -14.61 18.13 -1.60
C LEU A 185 -13.97 19.42 -2.13
N ASP A 186 -12.77 19.79 -1.67
CA ASP A 186 -11.96 20.86 -2.24
C ASP A 186 -11.38 20.47 -3.62
N ALA A 187 -11.94 21.08 -4.67
CA ALA A 187 -11.50 20.86 -6.06
C ALA A 187 -10.00 21.15 -6.26
N SER A 188 -9.44 22.14 -5.56
CA SER A 188 -8.02 22.52 -5.69
C SER A 188 -7.08 21.43 -5.18
N TYR A 189 -7.53 20.65 -4.21
CA TYR A 189 -6.79 19.53 -3.65
C TYR A 189 -6.93 18.29 -4.54
N ARG A 190 -8.17 17.99 -4.97
CA ARG A 190 -8.51 16.82 -5.78
C ARG A 190 -7.85 16.80 -7.16
N ILE A 191 -7.76 17.96 -7.83
CA ILE A 191 -7.19 18.07 -9.19
C ILE A 191 -5.65 18.05 -9.17
N ASN A 192 -5.02 18.35 -8.03
CA ASN A 192 -3.58 18.44 -7.94
C ASN A 192 -2.94 17.05 -7.84
N GLN A 193 -2.36 16.57 -8.95
CA GLN A 193 -1.67 15.28 -9.03
C GLN A 193 -0.60 15.07 -7.94
N ARG A 194 0.15 16.12 -7.57
CA ARG A 194 1.19 16.00 -6.53
C ARG A 194 0.59 15.80 -5.14
N LYS A 195 -0.54 16.45 -4.84
CA LYS A 195 -1.27 16.26 -3.57
C LYS A 195 -1.93 14.89 -3.54
N PHE A 196 -2.52 14.48 -4.67
CA PHE A 196 -3.10 13.15 -4.85
C PHE A 196 -2.11 12.01 -4.55
N LEU A 197 -0.87 12.06 -5.08
CA LEU A 197 0.16 11.04 -4.83
C LEU A 197 0.58 10.90 -3.36
N LYS A 198 0.14 11.82 -2.50
CA LYS A 198 0.40 11.81 -1.05
C LYS A 198 -0.79 11.34 -0.20
N MET A 199 -1.93 11.07 -0.83
CA MET A 199 -3.18 10.78 -0.14
C MET A 199 -3.25 9.31 0.29
N ASN A 200 -3.79 9.06 1.48
CA ASN A 200 -4.13 7.72 1.95
C ASN A 200 -5.62 7.45 1.81
N ASN A 201 -6.02 6.18 1.65
CA ASN A 201 -7.41 5.76 1.52
C ASN A 201 -8.16 6.51 0.39
N TYR A 202 -7.43 6.85 -0.67
CA TYR A 202 -7.98 7.65 -1.76
C TYR A 202 -9.10 6.91 -2.49
N ILE A 203 -9.09 5.57 -2.55
CA ILE A 203 -10.15 4.80 -3.22
C ILE A 203 -11.48 5.07 -2.51
N ILE A 204 -11.52 4.91 -1.19
CA ILE A 204 -12.74 5.15 -0.39
C ILE A 204 -13.15 6.62 -0.45
N LEU A 205 -12.20 7.56 -0.36
CA LEU A 205 -12.48 8.99 -0.45
C LEU A 205 -13.10 9.40 -1.79
N PHE A 206 -12.58 8.87 -2.90
CA PHE A 206 -13.14 9.11 -4.23
C PHE A 206 -14.52 8.47 -4.38
N THR A 207 -14.74 7.29 -3.81
CA THR A 207 -16.07 6.67 -3.76
C THR A 207 -17.07 7.53 -2.96
N ILE A 208 -16.69 8.06 -1.80
CA ILE A 208 -17.53 9.00 -1.02
C ILE A 208 -17.89 10.22 -1.86
N TYR A 209 -16.90 10.83 -2.53
CA TYR A 209 -17.15 11.98 -3.41
C TYR A 209 -18.13 11.65 -4.55
N ASP A 210 -17.93 10.51 -5.21
CA ASP A 210 -18.81 10.03 -6.29
C ASP A 210 -20.23 9.78 -5.81
N LEU A 211 -20.40 9.23 -4.61
CA LEU A 211 -21.71 9.01 -3.99
C LEU A 211 -22.43 10.31 -3.69
N ILE A 212 -21.74 11.28 -3.08
CA ILE A 212 -22.30 12.62 -2.80
C ILE A 212 -22.82 13.25 -4.09
N LYS A 213 -22.07 13.14 -5.20
CA LYS A 213 -22.47 13.71 -6.49
C LYS A 213 -23.55 12.93 -7.21
N THR A 214 -23.48 11.60 -7.19
CA THR A 214 -24.42 10.73 -7.91
C THR A 214 -25.79 10.71 -7.24
N LYS A 215 -25.82 10.73 -5.92
CA LYS A 215 -27.04 10.72 -5.12
C LYS A 215 -27.53 12.12 -4.72
N SER A 216 -26.86 13.19 -5.18
CA SER A 216 -27.18 14.59 -4.85
C SER A 216 -27.34 14.86 -3.35
N LEU A 217 -26.42 14.33 -2.53
CA LEU A 217 -26.52 14.42 -1.07
C LEU A 217 -26.05 15.78 -0.54
N THR A 218 -26.76 16.30 0.46
CA THR A 218 -26.26 17.38 1.32
C THR A 218 -25.58 16.76 2.54
N LEU A 219 -24.24 16.80 2.58
CA LEU A 219 -23.46 16.17 3.64
C LEU A 219 -22.92 17.19 4.65
N ASN A 220 -23.26 17.00 5.92
CA ASN A 220 -22.72 17.72 7.06
C ASN A 220 -21.91 16.77 7.96
N LEU A 221 -20.66 17.14 8.27
CA LEU A 221 -19.76 16.35 9.11
C LEU A 221 -19.56 17.01 10.47
N HIS A 222 -19.85 16.29 11.55
CA HIS A 222 -19.74 16.75 12.93
C HIS A 222 -18.71 15.93 13.70
N LYS A 223 -17.68 16.61 14.20
CA LYS A 223 -16.72 15.99 15.12
C LYS A 223 -17.36 15.86 16.51
N ILE A 224 -17.40 14.64 17.02
CA ILE A 224 -17.76 14.36 18.41
C ILE A 224 -16.54 13.94 19.22
N ARG A 225 -16.61 14.08 20.55
CA ARG A 225 -15.52 13.64 21.44
C ARG A 225 -15.59 12.12 21.60
N GLY A 226 -14.51 11.42 21.28
CA GLY A 226 -14.41 9.98 21.54
C GLY A 226 -14.58 9.70 23.03
N HIS A 227 -15.26 8.60 23.36
CA HIS A 227 -15.51 8.14 24.73
C HIS A 227 -16.17 9.19 25.66
N SER A 228 -16.95 10.11 25.11
CA SER A 228 -17.64 11.16 25.89
C SER A 228 -18.96 10.73 26.54
N GLY A 229 -19.30 9.44 26.52
CA GLY A 229 -20.59 8.93 27.03
C GLY A 229 -21.78 9.19 26.10
N ASN A 230 -21.55 9.57 24.83
CA ASN A 230 -22.62 9.68 23.84
C ASN A 230 -23.17 8.28 23.53
N ARG A 231 -24.44 8.03 23.89
CA ARG A 231 -25.13 6.75 23.69
C ARG A 231 -25.02 6.23 22.25
N TRP A 232 -25.25 7.09 21.26
CA TRP A 232 -25.27 6.68 19.85
C TRP A 232 -23.87 6.38 19.31
N ASN A 233 -22.85 7.10 19.78
CA ASN A 233 -21.47 6.78 19.45
C ASN A 233 -21.04 5.43 20.04
N ASN A 234 -21.38 5.18 21.32
CA ASN A 234 -21.07 3.90 21.96
C ASN A 234 -21.78 2.74 21.24
N MET A 235 -23.01 2.95 20.78
CA MET A 235 -23.73 1.97 19.96
C MET A 235 -23.03 1.72 18.62
N ALA A 236 -22.53 2.77 17.95
CA ALA A 236 -21.78 2.63 16.71
C ALA A 236 -20.48 1.81 16.89
N ASP A 237 -19.73 2.06 17.98
CA ASP A 237 -18.55 1.27 18.39
C ASP A 237 -18.89 -0.22 18.59
N GLU A 238 -19.98 -0.50 19.31
CA GLU A 238 -20.46 -1.86 19.54
C GLU A 238 -20.87 -2.56 18.24
N ILE A 239 -21.60 -1.87 17.36
CA ILE A 239 -22.01 -2.37 16.03
C ILE A 239 -20.78 -2.67 15.17
N ALA A 240 -19.78 -1.78 15.17
CA ALA A 240 -18.54 -1.97 14.43
C ALA A 240 -17.82 -3.25 14.89
N LYS A 241 -17.67 -3.43 16.21
CA LYS A 241 -17.06 -4.64 16.81
C LYS A 241 -17.79 -5.92 16.43
N GLN A 242 -19.13 -5.93 16.48
CA GLN A 242 -19.95 -7.06 16.03
C GLN A 242 -19.68 -7.41 14.56
N GLY A 243 -19.58 -6.39 13.69
CA GLY A 243 -19.26 -6.56 12.28
C GLY A 243 -17.90 -7.21 12.04
N ARG A 244 -16.87 -6.79 12.80
CA ARG A 244 -15.54 -7.40 12.74
C ARG A 244 -15.56 -8.85 13.23
N ASP A 245 -16.24 -9.13 14.32
CA ASP A 245 -16.33 -10.50 14.84
C ASP A 245 -17.00 -11.41 13.81
N ALA A 246 -18.09 -10.95 13.17
CA ALA A 246 -18.72 -11.66 12.05
C ALA A 246 -17.77 -11.81 10.84
N ALA A 247 -17.05 -10.76 10.47
CA ALA A 247 -16.10 -10.75 9.36
C ALA A 247 -14.84 -11.61 9.61
N SER A 248 -14.51 -11.89 10.87
CA SER A 248 -13.42 -12.80 11.23
C SER A 248 -13.73 -14.26 10.83
N TYR A 249 -15.01 -14.65 10.87
CA TYR A 249 -15.46 -16.00 10.50
C TYR A 249 -16.04 -16.07 9.08
N ASN A 250 -16.66 -14.99 8.60
CA ASN A 250 -17.31 -14.94 7.29
C ASN A 250 -16.72 -13.83 6.40
N ASN A 251 -16.03 -14.24 5.33
CA ASN A 251 -15.44 -13.29 4.37
C ASN A 251 -16.48 -12.50 3.57
N ASP A 252 -17.73 -12.95 3.48
CA ASP A 252 -18.81 -12.20 2.80
C ASP A 252 -19.22 -10.95 3.59
N ARG A 253 -18.80 -10.82 4.84
CA ARG A 253 -18.96 -9.59 5.64
C ARG A 253 -17.83 -8.58 5.40
N ILE A 254 -16.87 -8.86 4.51
CA ILE A 254 -15.76 -7.96 4.19
C ILE A 254 -16.01 -7.26 2.86
N ILE A 255 -15.94 -5.92 2.85
CA ILE A 255 -16.01 -5.14 1.61
C ILE A 255 -14.66 -5.17 0.90
N ASP A 256 -14.66 -5.64 -0.34
CA ASP A 256 -13.48 -5.62 -1.20
C ASP A 256 -13.27 -4.25 -1.86
N ILE A 257 -12.40 -3.44 -1.26
CA ILE A 257 -12.05 -2.10 -1.74
C ILE A 257 -11.45 -2.12 -3.16
N ARG A 258 -10.91 -3.25 -3.62
CA ARG A 258 -10.34 -3.36 -4.99
C ARG A 258 -11.42 -3.27 -6.08
N LEU A 259 -12.66 -3.54 -5.71
CA LEU A 259 -13.80 -3.56 -6.63
C LEU A 259 -14.56 -2.23 -6.64
N LEU A 260 -14.22 -1.30 -5.73
CA LEU A 260 -14.75 0.05 -5.76
C LEU A 260 -14.22 0.79 -6.98
N ARG A 261 -15.09 0.98 -7.98
CA ARG A 261 -14.78 1.74 -9.18
C ARG A 261 -15.28 3.18 -9.01
N SER A 262 -14.35 4.09 -8.71
CA SER A 262 -14.62 5.51 -8.82
C SER A 262 -14.38 5.99 -10.25
N PHE A 263 -15.30 6.81 -10.76
CA PHE A 263 -15.21 7.43 -12.08
C PHE A 263 -14.59 8.83 -12.02
N SER A 264 -14.49 9.43 -10.83
CA SER A 264 -13.76 10.69 -10.62
C SER A 264 -12.26 10.50 -10.36
N PHE A 265 -11.75 9.27 -10.48
CA PHE A 265 -10.36 8.95 -10.20
C PHE A 265 -9.41 9.62 -11.21
N PRO A 266 -8.38 10.38 -10.76
CA PRO A 266 -7.56 11.20 -11.66
C PRO A 266 -6.52 10.41 -12.45
N LEU A 267 -6.24 9.15 -12.08
CA LEU A 267 -5.32 8.30 -12.83
C LEU A 267 -6.09 7.40 -13.79
N THR A 268 -5.54 7.20 -14.98
CA THR A 268 -6.05 6.23 -15.96
C THR A 268 -5.84 4.77 -15.54
N PHE A 269 -5.05 4.54 -14.50
CA PHE A 269 -4.78 3.21 -13.94
C PHE A 269 -4.67 3.28 -12.41
N LEU A 270 -5.03 2.18 -11.74
CA LEU A 270 -4.84 2.01 -10.31
C LEU A 270 -3.52 1.25 -10.07
N PRO A 271 -2.53 1.82 -9.37
CA PRO A 271 -1.29 1.11 -9.10
C PRO A 271 -1.56 -0.06 -8.16
N ILE A 272 -1.09 -1.25 -8.53
CA ILE A 272 -1.27 -2.49 -7.78
C ILE A 272 0.09 -3.05 -7.34
N TRP A 273 0.11 -3.66 -6.16
CA TRP A 273 1.22 -4.45 -5.66
C TRP A 273 0.70 -5.81 -5.19
N ASN A 274 1.21 -6.91 -5.73
CA ASN A 274 0.74 -8.26 -5.41
C ASN A 274 -0.80 -8.43 -5.48
N ASN A 275 -1.43 -7.98 -6.57
CA ASN A 275 -2.91 -7.98 -6.74
C ASN A 275 -3.70 -7.20 -5.67
N ILE A 276 -3.05 -6.34 -4.90
CA ILE A 276 -3.65 -5.43 -3.92
C ILE A 276 -3.43 -4.00 -4.44
N SER A 277 -4.50 -3.22 -4.54
CA SER A 277 -4.40 -1.81 -4.92
C SER A 277 -3.59 -1.04 -3.89
N ILE A 278 -2.69 -0.15 -4.33
CA ILE A 278 -1.89 0.68 -3.43
C ILE A 278 -2.75 1.86 -3.00
N ASP A 279 -3.61 1.67 -2.01
CA ASP A 279 -4.55 2.69 -1.51
C ASP A 279 -3.92 3.60 -0.42
N ARG A 280 -2.73 4.10 -0.71
CA ARG A 280 -1.91 4.92 0.19
C ARG A 280 -0.97 5.84 -0.55
N HIS A 281 -0.28 6.70 0.19
CA HIS A 281 0.74 7.60 -0.31
C HIS A 281 1.75 6.86 -1.18
N ILE A 282 1.61 6.99 -2.51
CA ILE A 282 2.31 6.17 -3.49
C ILE A 282 3.83 6.35 -3.37
N ARG A 283 4.31 7.59 -3.28
CA ARG A 283 5.77 7.85 -3.17
C ARG A 283 6.38 7.29 -1.87
N SER A 284 5.66 7.35 -0.76
CA SER A 284 6.11 6.77 0.51
C SER A 284 6.13 5.25 0.41
N PHE A 285 5.09 4.66 -0.19
CA PHE A 285 5.03 3.23 -0.47
C PHE A 285 6.20 2.77 -1.35
N THR A 286 6.47 3.45 -2.47
CA THR A 286 7.60 3.10 -3.36
C THR A 286 8.95 3.20 -2.67
N ARG A 287 9.15 4.18 -1.78
CA ARG A 287 10.40 4.28 -1.01
C ARG A 287 10.53 3.12 -0.04
N LEU A 288 9.46 2.82 0.69
CA LEU A 288 9.42 1.68 1.60
C LEU A 288 9.66 0.34 0.90
N VAL A 289 9.11 0.15 -0.30
CA VAL A 289 9.39 -1.01 -1.16
C VAL A 289 10.88 -1.16 -1.41
N ALA A 290 11.52 -0.07 -1.84
CA ALA A 290 12.94 -0.05 -2.14
C ALA A 290 13.77 -0.35 -0.89
N ASP A 291 13.49 0.34 0.22
CA ASP A 291 14.19 0.15 1.49
C ASP A 291 14.06 -1.30 2.00
N SER A 292 12.87 -1.91 1.89
CA SER A 292 12.64 -3.31 2.31
C SER A 292 13.33 -4.32 1.39
N LEU A 293 13.36 -4.05 0.07
CA LEU A 293 14.08 -4.86 -0.90
C LEU A 293 15.58 -4.83 -0.59
N GLU A 294 16.10 -3.66 -0.26
CA GLU A 294 17.50 -3.48 0.15
C GLU A 294 17.82 -4.34 1.39
N GLU A 295 16.99 -4.29 2.43
CA GLU A 295 17.17 -5.09 3.65
C GLU A 295 17.13 -6.61 3.36
N THR A 296 16.18 -7.07 2.54
CA THR A 296 16.07 -8.50 2.17
C THR A 296 17.25 -8.97 1.30
N ILE A 297 17.77 -8.12 0.41
CA ILE A 297 18.96 -8.41 -0.39
C ILE A 297 20.19 -8.48 0.51
N LEU A 298 20.28 -7.65 1.55
CA LEU A 298 21.38 -7.69 2.51
C LEU A 298 21.31 -8.95 3.39
N GLU A 299 20.13 -9.30 3.89
CA GLU A 299 19.93 -10.50 4.73
C GLU A 299 20.14 -11.80 3.95
N ASN A 300 19.57 -11.92 2.74
CA ASN A 300 19.77 -13.11 1.91
C ASN A 300 21.12 -13.10 1.18
N GLY A 301 21.63 -11.93 0.80
CA GLY A 301 22.94 -11.76 0.16
C GLY A 301 24.10 -12.04 1.11
N MET A 302 23.92 -11.92 2.42
CA MET A 302 24.89 -12.41 3.41
C MET A 302 24.94 -13.94 3.50
N ASN A 303 23.92 -14.66 2.99
CA ASN A 303 23.93 -16.12 2.86
C ASN A 303 24.19 -16.62 1.41
N CYS A 304 24.35 -15.72 0.43
CA CYS A 304 24.59 -16.08 -0.98
C CYS A 304 26.07 -15.93 -1.36
N HIS A 305 26.77 -17.07 -1.43
CA HIS A 305 28.05 -17.36 -2.09
C HIS A 305 28.98 -16.17 -2.40
N GLU A 306 30.05 -16.03 -1.60
CA GLU A 306 31.19 -15.13 -1.87
C GLU A 306 31.69 -15.24 -3.33
N ASP A 307 31.56 -16.42 -3.93
CA ASP A 307 31.86 -16.73 -5.33
C ASP A 307 31.04 -15.91 -6.35
N GLY A 308 29.75 -15.64 -6.07
CA GLY A 308 28.87 -14.88 -6.96
C GLY A 308 29.30 -13.42 -7.08
N PHE A 309 29.67 -12.81 -5.95
CA PHE A 309 30.24 -11.45 -5.94
C PHE A 309 31.58 -11.39 -6.65
N GLN A 310 32.47 -12.37 -6.43
CA GLN A 310 33.74 -12.44 -7.17
C GLN A 310 33.53 -12.54 -8.70
N GLN A 311 32.51 -13.28 -9.15
CA GLN A 311 32.14 -13.36 -10.57
C GLN A 311 31.63 -12.02 -11.12
N VAL A 312 30.79 -11.30 -10.35
CA VAL A 312 30.33 -9.95 -10.71
C VAL A 312 31.52 -9.00 -10.89
N GLU A 313 32.44 -9.00 -9.93
CA GLU A 313 33.57 -8.08 -9.91
C GLU A 313 34.57 -8.34 -11.05
N SER A 314 34.86 -9.61 -11.30
CA SER A 314 35.71 -10.05 -12.40
C SER A 314 35.10 -9.64 -13.75
N GLU A 315 33.80 -9.88 -13.96
CA GLU A 315 33.12 -9.52 -15.21
C GLU A 315 33.09 -8.00 -15.43
N VAL A 316 32.75 -7.22 -14.40
CA VAL A 316 32.71 -5.76 -14.47
C VAL A 316 34.09 -5.21 -14.79
N THR A 317 35.10 -5.63 -14.04
CA THR A 317 36.48 -5.16 -14.23
C THR A 317 36.99 -5.49 -15.62
N SER A 318 36.80 -6.73 -16.08
CA SER A 318 37.25 -7.17 -17.41
C SER A 318 36.62 -6.33 -18.53
N LYS A 319 35.32 -6.05 -18.44
CA LYS A 319 34.62 -5.22 -19.44
C LYS A 319 35.07 -3.77 -19.43
N ILE A 320 35.28 -3.19 -18.25
CA ILE A 320 35.76 -1.81 -18.13
C ILE A 320 37.21 -1.69 -18.61
N MET A 321 38.09 -2.63 -18.26
CA MET A 321 39.47 -2.67 -18.76
C MET A 321 39.52 -2.75 -20.28
N LYS A 322 38.69 -3.59 -20.92
CA LYS A 322 38.60 -3.67 -22.39
C LYS A 322 38.17 -2.34 -23.01
N PHE A 323 37.26 -1.62 -22.37
CA PHE A 323 36.83 -0.30 -22.83
C PHE A 323 37.96 0.73 -22.71
N ILE A 324 38.60 0.82 -21.54
CA ILE A 324 39.70 1.78 -21.29
C ILE A 324 40.85 1.58 -22.29
N LYS A 325 41.27 0.32 -22.53
CA LYS A 325 42.32 -0.01 -23.51
C LYS A 325 41.98 0.42 -24.93
N LYS A 326 40.69 0.42 -25.31
CA LYS A 326 40.25 0.91 -26.63
C LYS A 326 40.16 2.43 -26.69
N SER A 327 39.89 3.09 -25.57
CA SER A 327 39.65 4.54 -25.51
C SER A 327 40.90 5.38 -25.21
N THR A 328 42.04 4.76 -24.85
CA THR A 328 43.28 5.46 -24.52
C THR A 328 44.50 4.77 -25.12
N SER A 329 45.34 5.53 -25.84
CA SER A 329 46.56 5.02 -26.51
C SER A 329 47.72 4.72 -25.56
N SER A 330 47.69 5.23 -24.32
CA SER A 330 48.70 4.98 -23.27
C SER A 330 48.02 4.68 -21.92
N THR A 331 47.53 3.46 -21.75
CA THR A 331 46.82 3.07 -20.53
C THR A 331 47.81 2.83 -19.37
N LYS A 332 47.86 3.73 -18.39
CA LYS A 332 48.69 3.57 -17.16
C LYS A 332 48.05 2.69 -16.08
N ILE A 333 46.73 2.46 -16.14
CA ILE A 333 45.99 1.74 -15.11
C ILE A 333 46.04 0.22 -15.34
N VAL A 334 46.47 -0.53 -14.32
CA VAL A 334 46.51 -2.00 -14.34
C VAL A 334 45.20 -2.57 -13.78
N GLN A 335 44.82 -3.79 -14.18
CA GLN A 335 43.57 -4.43 -13.78
C GLN A 335 43.36 -4.44 -12.25
N GLY A 336 44.37 -4.87 -11.47
CA GLY A 336 44.27 -4.88 -10.01
C GLY A 336 44.11 -3.49 -9.38
N GLN A 337 44.64 -2.45 -10.02
CA GLN A 337 44.42 -1.06 -9.59
C GLN A 337 42.99 -0.61 -9.89
N LEU A 338 42.44 -0.98 -11.04
CA LEU A 338 41.03 -0.70 -11.36
C LEU A 338 40.09 -1.42 -10.40
N GLU A 339 40.38 -2.67 -10.05
CA GLU A 339 39.59 -3.43 -9.06
C GLU A 339 39.57 -2.72 -7.71
N ARG A 340 40.72 -2.25 -7.20
CA ARG A 340 40.79 -1.48 -5.96
C ARG A 340 40.11 -0.11 -6.05
N ILE A 341 40.01 0.49 -7.24
CA ILE A 341 39.31 1.77 -7.41
C ILE A 341 37.80 1.56 -7.44
N ILE A 342 37.30 0.56 -8.17
CA ILE A 342 35.86 0.30 -8.28
C ILE A 342 35.32 -0.35 -6.99
N PHE A 343 36.09 -1.27 -6.42
CA PHE A 343 35.77 -2.05 -5.23
C PHE A 343 36.72 -1.67 -4.10
N GLU A 344 36.58 -0.43 -3.59
CA GLU A 344 37.53 0.17 -2.62
C GLU A 344 37.75 -0.66 -1.35
N TYR A 345 36.85 -1.57 -1.03
CA TYR A 345 37.00 -2.49 0.09
C TYR A 345 38.12 -3.53 -0.10
N LYS A 346 38.61 -3.71 -1.34
CA LYS A 346 39.80 -4.52 -1.64
C LYS A 346 41.11 -3.80 -1.31
N ASP A 347 41.04 -2.55 -0.86
CA ASP A 347 42.16 -1.83 -0.28
C ASP A 347 42.33 -2.28 1.18
N GLU A 348 43.54 -2.71 1.55
CA GLU A 348 43.88 -3.21 2.90
C GLU A 348 43.60 -2.17 3.99
N ALA A 349 43.55 -0.88 3.64
CA ALA A 349 43.24 0.20 4.57
C ALA A 349 41.77 0.29 4.99
N PHE A 350 40.83 -0.34 4.26
CA PHE A 350 39.38 -0.16 4.50
C PHE A 350 38.55 -1.45 4.37
N PRO A 351 38.77 -2.45 5.24
CA PRO A 351 38.10 -3.75 5.15
C PRO A 351 36.57 -3.67 5.35
N LEU A 352 36.06 -2.63 6.01
CA LEU A 352 34.64 -2.45 6.33
C LEU A 352 33.81 -1.77 5.23
N LEU A 353 34.41 -1.38 4.09
CA LEU A 353 33.69 -0.65 3.02
C LEU A 353 32.94 -1.55 2.01
N LYS A 354 33.07 -2.88 2.13
CA LYS A 354 32.49 -3.84 1.15
C LYS A 354 31.00 -3.67 1.02
N GLU A 355 30.32 -3.61 2.16
CA GLU A 355 28.87 -3.46 2.25
C GLU A 355 28.39 -2.14 1.64
N ARG A 356 28.99 -1.01 2.06
CA ARG A 356 28.57 0.33 1.62
C ARG A 356 28.75 0.55 0.13
N ASN A 357 29.88 0.17 -0.46
CA ASN A 357 30.12 0.40 -1.89
C ASN A 357 29.31 -0.55 -2.78
N CYS A 358 29.05 -1.80 -2.34
CA CYS A 358 28.11 -2.69 -3.02
C CYS A 358 26.70 -2.10 -3.05
N ILE A 359 26.24 -1.54 -1.91
CA ILE A 359 24.94 -0.87 -1.81
C ILE A 359 24.85 0.28 -2.81
N GLU A 360 25.83 1.18 -2.84
CA GLU A 360 25.81 2.32 -3.76
C GLU A 360 25.80 1.89 -5.23
N LEU A 361 26.58 0.86 -5.61
CA LEU A 361 26.58 0.33 -6.97
C LEU A 361 25.25 -0.33 -7.36
N THR A 362 24.57 -1.03 -6.44
CA THR A 362 23.21 -1.55 -6.70
C THR A 362 22.19 -0.43 -6.90
N ARG A 363 22.36 0.72 -6.24
CA ARG A 363 21.56 1.93 -6.45
C ARG A 363 21.89 2.67 -7.75
N GLY A 364 22.91 2.22 -8.48
CA GLY A 364 23.40 2.90 -9.68
C GLY A 364 24.15 4.19 -9.36
N LEU A 365 24.70 4.28 -8.16
CA LEU A 365 25.50 5.39 -7.67
C LEU A 365 26.98 4.99 -7.66
N ILE A 366 27.85 5.96 -7.90
CA ILE A 366 29.30 5.81 -7.77
C ILE A 366 29.75 6.98 -6.89
N SER A 367 30.54 6.68 -5.85
CA SER A 367 31.02 7.70 -4.94
C SER A 367 31.96 8.68 -5.64
N ASP A 368 31.94 9.95 -5.21
CA ASP A 368 32.85 10.97 -5.73
C ASP A 368 34.33 10.60 -5.52
N THR A 369 34.63 9.78 -4.52
CA THR A 369 35.95 9.20 -4.27
C THR A 369 36.40 8.32 -5.42
N ILE A 370 35.55 7.41 -5.90
CA ILE A 370 35.84 6.54 -7.06
C ILE A 370 36.06 7.39 -8.31
N ILE A 371 35.19 8.38 -8.55
CA ILE A 371 35.32 9.29 -9.69
C ILE A 371 36.65 10.06 -9.63
N THR A 372 37.02 10.57 -8.45
CA THR A 372 38.26 11.31 -8.23
C THR A 372 39.49 10.43 -8.45
N LYS A 373 39.47 9.18 -7.97
CA LYS A 373 40.53 8.19 -8.19
C LYS A 373 40.68 7.83 -9.67
N LEU A 374 39.58 7.62 -10.40
CA LEU A 374 39.60 7.36 -11.85
C LEU A 374 40.18 8.53 -12.65
N ARG A 375 39.86 9.78 -12.27
CA ARG A 375 40.38 11.00 -12.92
C ARG A 375 41.89 11.18 -12.80
N ARG A 376 42.56 10.49 -11.87
CA ARG A 376 44.03 10.48 -11.80
C ARG A 376 44.68 9.72 -12.95
N PHE A 377 43.93 8.81 -13.58
CA PHE A 377 44.42 7.92 -14.64
C PHE A 377 43.75 8.17 -16.00
N LEU A 378 42.55 8.75 -16.00
CA LEU A 378 41.71 8.91 -17.18
C LEU A 378 41.32 10.38 -17.37
N SER A 379 41.11 10.79 -18.63
CA SER A 379 40.56 12.11 -18.91
C SER A 379 39.12 12.24 -18.39
N LYS A 380 38.66 13.48 -18.15
CA LYS A 380 37.29 13.75 -17.67
C LYS A 380 36.22 13.11 -18.57
N LYS A 381 36.39 13.19 -19.89
CA LYS A 381 35.46 12.60 -20.88
C LYS A 381 35.40 11.07 -20.76
N VAL A 382 36.56 10.42 -20.68
CA VAL A 382 36.64 8.95 -20.55
C VAL A 382 36.11 8.49 -19.20
N THR A 383 36.37 9.25 -18.13
CA THR A 383 35.88 8.93 -16.77
C THR A 383 34.35 8.89 -16.70
N ASN A 384 33.66 9.88 -17.26
CA ASN A 384 32.19 9.92 -17.22
C ASN A 384 31.56 8.74 -17.98
N GLU A 385 32.16 8.33 -19.10
CA GLU A 385 31.73 7.17 -19.88
C GLU A 385 32.02 5.85 -19.13
N VAL A 386 33.17 5.76 -18.46
CA VAL A 386 33.53 4.61 -17.60
C VAL A 386 32.55 4.48 -16.42
N VAL A 387 32.22 5.56 -15.72
CA VAL A 387 31.26 5.58 -14.60
C VAL A 387 29.90 5.04 -15.04
N THR A 388 29.36 5.54 -16.15
CA THR A 388 28.08 5.07 -16.70
C THR A 388 28.13 3.58 -17.05
N ARG A 389 29.25 3.10 -17.58
CA ARG A 389 29.45 1.69 -17.94
C ARG A 389 29.65 0.79 -16.73
N ILE A 390 30.29 1.26 -15.66
CA ILE A 390 30.44 0.52 -14.41
C ILE A 390 29.06 0.20 -13.86
N ILE A 391 28.19 1.20 -13.72
CA ILE A 391 26.80 1.01 -13.25
C ILE A 391 26.07 -0.01 -14.13
N LYS A 392 26.10 0.18 -15.45
CA LYS A 392 25.41 -0.69 -16.41
C LYS A 392 25.91 -2.14 -16.35
N HIS A 393 27.22 -2.36 -16.30
CA HIS A 393 27.81 -3.70 -16.27
C HIS A 393 27.63 -4.36 -14.92
N PHE A 394 27.73 -3.60 -13.82
CA PHE A 394 27.48 -4.10 -12.47
C PHE A 394 26.05 -4.60 -12.34
N HIS A 395 25.05 -3.81 -12.74
CA HIS A 395 23.63 -4.22 -12.71
C HIS A 395 23.38 -5.49 -13.54
N LYS A 396 23.99 -5.60 -14.72
CA LYS A 396 23.83 -6.78 -15.59
C LYS A 396 24.46 -8.03 -14.98
N ALA A 397 25.67 -7.93 -14.45
CA ALA A 397 26.37 -9.05 -13.84
C ALA A 397 25.73 -9.46 -12.51
N PHE A 398 25.35 -8.49 -11.68
CA PHE A 398 24.64 -8.72 -10.41
C PHE A 398 23.32 -9.48 -10.65
N ARG A 399 22.54 -9.08 -11.66
CA ARG A 399 21.33 -9.82 -12.05
C ARG A 399 21.60 -11.26 -12.49
N LYS A 400 22.74 -11.49 -13.15
CA LYS A 400 23.09 -12.79 -13.71
C LYS A 400 23.58 -13.77 -12.64
N TYR A 401 24.43 -13.32 -11.72
CA TYR A 401 25.14 -14.22 -10.81
C TYR A 401 24.62 -14.21 -9.36
N ILE A 402 23.85 -13.18 -8.97
CA ILE A 402 23.38 -13.02 -7.59
C ILE A 402 21.85 -13.02 -7.52
N TRP A 403 21.18 -12.32 -8.44
CA TRP A 403 19.71 -12.21 -8.41
C TRP A 403 18.99 -13.44 -9.00
N ASN A 404 19.63 -14.11 -9.95
CA ASN A 404 19.01 -15.20 -10.70
C ASN A 404 19.96 -16.42 -10.78
N PRO A 405 20.46 -16.93 -9.64
CA PRO A 405 21.33 -18.11 -9.60
C PRO A 405 20.62 -19.37 -10.08
#